data_AF-K5E0S2-F1
#
_entry.id   AF-K5E0S2-F1
#
_cell.length_a   1.000
_cell.length_b   1.000
_cell.length_c   1.000
_cell.angle_alpha   90.00
_cell.angle_beta   90.00
_cell.angle_gamma   90.00
#
_symmetry.space_group_name_H-M   'P 1'
#
loop_
_entity.id
_entity.type
_entity.pdbx_description
1 polymer ?
#
loop_
_entity_poly.entity_id
_entity_poly.type
_entity_poly.pdbx_seq_one_letter_code
_entity_poly.pdbx_strand_id
1 'polypeptide(L)'
;MVLLALASLPTTLFAQQAVPDAGNHQHSQRQTSATGPHEGTLKAVGNLQAETLVTTAGLKVYLYDLGGQPVSVQQSRGVARLSVEGNAKRYRYDLFPSEDNALKADVDLSRVVGRQLTVDVQLVGAAPDTLAYQDVTVLSPSQSELDAVAIARQKVCVVSGKPLGSMGNPVAVEVAGQRLFVCCAGCVDALKANPEKFTQARPKVEVVKFTESDAALITKQAVCPVMDEPLGGMGQPIKLLVGGKPLFLCCKGCIKKVQSEPEKYLAMVYKAASPASVVATNTEQVRPGVFKVSDADKRFIAAQKKCPVMDEPLDAMGGPYKVNADGKAIYICCPGCAKKIAAEPQKYLAVLKSQGVDAPAIR
;
A
#
# COMPACT_ATOMS: atom_id res chain seq x y z
N MET A 1 -31.50 20.52 91.10
CA MET A 1 -31.50 21.39 89.91
C MET A 1 -30.27 21.05 89.09
N VAL A 2 -30.51 20.56 87.88
CA VAL A 2 -29.52 20.29 86.83
C VAL A 2 -29.09 21.61 86.20
N LEU A 3 -27.84 21.68 85.68
CA LEU A 3 -27.33 22.43 84.50
C LEU A 3 -25.87 22.85 84.76
N LEU A 4 -24.91 22.88 83.83
CA LEU A 4 -24.75 22.50 82.42
C LEU A 4 -23.26 22.82 82.11
N ALA A 5 -22.52 22.00 81.36
CA ALA A 5 -21.41 22.48 80.52
C ALA A 5 -20.91 21.36 79.58
N LEU A 6 -20.91 21.69 78.29
CA LEU A 6 -20.38 20.90 77.18
C LEU A 6 -18.84 20.98 77.12
N ALA A 7 -18.19 19.86 76.83
CA ALA A 7 -16.90 19.82 76.14
C ALA A 7 -16.82 18.55 75.30
N SER A 8 -16.55 18.74 74.01
CA SER A 8 -16.37 17.74 72.96
C SER A 8 -15.08 16.91 73.13
N LEU A 9 -15.15 15.61 72.87
CA LEU A 9 -14.01 14.68 72.82
C LEU A 9 -14.03 13.85 71.51
N PRO A 10 -12.84 13.42 71.02
CA PRO A 10 -12.67 12.78 69.72
C PRO A 10 -12.98 11.28 69.76
N THR A 11 -13.52 10.75 68.66
CA THR A 11 -13.80 9.32 68.47
C THR A 11 -12.52 8.54 68.19
N THR A 12 -11.98 7.90 69.22
CA THR A 12 -11.09 6.73 69.08
C THR A 12 -11.94 5.48 69.05
N LEU A 13 -11.95 4.73 67.94
CA LEU A 13 -12.55 3.40 67.89
C LEU A 13 -11.47 2.33 68.03
N PHE A 14 -11.68 1.47 69.01
CA PHE A 14 -10.90 0.27 69.31
C PHE A 14 -11.06 -0.83 68.24
N ALA A 15 -10.03 -1.66 68.20
CA ALA A 15 -9.87 -2.85 67.37
C ALA A 15 -10.90 -3.96 67.64
N GLN A 16 -11.12 -4.82 66.64
CA GLN A 16 -11.46 -6.24 66.84
C GLN A 16 -10.88 -7.08 65.69
N GLN A 17 -10.14 -8.12 66.07
CA GLN A 17 -9.40 -9.04 65.22
C GLN A 17 -10.31 -10.12 64.60
N ALA A 18 -9.97 -10.55 63.37
CA ALA A 18 -10.21 -11.91 62.89
C ALA A 18 -9.10 -12.29 61.89
N VAL A 19 -8.52 -13.47 62.08
CA VAL A 19 -7.43 -14.09 61.30
C VAL A 19 -8.05 -15.15 60.36
N PRO A 20 -7.28 -15.80 59.46
CA PRO A 20 -6.92 -15.43 58.09
C PRO A 20 -7.71 -16.24 57.03
N ASP A 21 -7.76 -15.78 55.78
CA ASP A 21 -8.05 -16.68 54.66
C ASP A 21 -6.92 -16.61 53.63
N ALA A 22 -6.37 -17.78 53.34
CA ALA A 22 -5.18 -18.00 52.53
C ALA A 22 -5.53 -17.89 51.05
N GLY A 23 -5.65 -16.66 50.55
CA GLY A 23 -5.67 -16.37 49.12
C GLY A 23 -4.25 -16.35 48.55
N ASN A 24 -3.78 -17.51 48.08
CA ASN A 24 -2.55 -17.63 47.29
C ASN A 24 -2.71 -16.88 45.96
N HIS A 25 -2.51 -15.56 45.98
CA HIS A 25 -2.32 -14.77 44.77
C HIS A 25 -0.88 -14.93 44.33
N GLN A 26 -0.63 -15.96 43.52
CA GLN A 26 0.53 -15.99 42.64
C GLN A 26 0.49 -14.74 41.78
N HIS A 27 1.34 -13.77 42.10
CA HIS A 27 1.78 -12.77 41.16
C HIS A 27 2.45 -13.51 40.00
N SER A 28 1.67 -13.76 38.95
CA SER A 28 2.19 -14.07 37.62
C SER A 28 3.00 -12.86 37.20
N GLN A 29 4.30 -12.88 37.54
CA GLN A 29 5.26 -11.94 37.01
C GLN A 29 5.23 -12.11 35.51
N ARG A 30 4.66 -11.11 34.84
CA ARG A 30 4.78 -10.92 33.39
C ARG A 30 6.26 -10.69 33.12
N GLN A 31 7.03 -11.77 32.99
CA GLN A 31 8.42 -11.72 32.56
C GLN A 31 8.40 -11.07 31.18
N THR A 32 8.91 -9.84 31.10
CA THR A 32 9.14 -9.14 29.84
C THR A 32 10.24 -9.90 29.13
N SER A 33 9.86 -10.80 28.23
CA SER A 33 10.81 -11.46 27.35
C SER A 33 11.50 -10.40 26.49
N ALA A 34 12.81 -10.25 26.64
CA ALA A 34 13.60 -9.37 25.79
C ALA A 34 13.82 -10.05 24.42
N THR A 35 14.08 -9.27 23.37
CA THR A 35 14.47 -9.81 22.07
C THR A 35 15.98 -9.96 22.01
N GLY A 36 16.48 -11.12 21.59
CA GLY A 36 17.90 -11.38 21.45
C GLY A 36 18.48 -10.93 20.09
N PRO A 37 19.81 -11.10 19.90
CA PRO A 37 20.51 -10.69 18.68
C PRO A 37 20.03 -11.35 17.38
N HIS A 38 19.40 -12.52 17.47
CA HIS A 38 18.85 -13.28 16.35
C HIS A 38 17.33 -13.12 16.24
N GLU A 39 16.78 -12.06 16.85
CA GLU A 39 15.34 -11.76 16.89
C GLU A 39 14.50 -12.84 17.61
N GLY A 40 15.16 -13.72 18.38
CA GLY A 40 14.51 -14.73 19.22
C GLY A 40 14.10 -14.18 20.59
N THR A 41 13.37 -15.00 21.34
CA THR A 41 12.99 -14.69 22.71
C THR A 41 14.16 -14.93 23.66
N LEU A 42 14.63 -13.90 24.35
CA LEU A 42 15.73 -13.96 25.31
C LEU A 42 15.18 -14.10 26.75
N LYS A 43 15.65 -15.13 27.46
CA LYS A 43 15.30 -15.40 28.86
C LYS A 43 16.53 -15.71 29.70
N ALA A 44 16.53 -15.26 30.95
CA ALA A 44 17.51 -15.71 31.94
C ALA A 44 17.25 -17.18 32.34
N VAL A 45 18.29 -18.00 32.34
CA VAL A 45 18.23 -19.43 32.67
C VAL A 45 19.45 -19.79 33.52
N GLY A 46 19.25 -19.98 34.81
CA GLY A 46 20.36 -20.16 35.76
C GLY A 46 21.28 -18.93 35.77
N ASN A 47 22.57 -19.13 35.52
CA ASN A 47 23.58 -18.09 35.40
C ASN A 47 23.86 -17.65 33.94
N LEU A 48 23.01 -18.06 32.99
CA LEU A 48 23.12 -17.75 31.57
C LEU A 48 21.85 -17.04 31.08
N GLN A 49 21.89 -16.60 29.83
CA GLN A 49 20.71 -16.21 29.06
C GLN A 49 20.56 -17.15 27.86
N ALA A 50 19.33 -17.57 27.58
CA ALA A 50 18.99 -18.39 26.44
C ALA A 50 18.10 -17.60 25.47
N GLU A 51 18.54 -17.45 24.23
CA GLU A 51 17.72 -16.94 23.14
C GLU A 51 17.09 -18.11 22.38
N THR A 52 15.77 -18.16 22.35
CA THR A 52 15.02 -19.20 21.63
C THR A 52 14.42 -18.60 20.37
N LEU A 53 14.88 -19.07 19.21
CA LEU A 53 14.39 -18.67 17.90
C LEU A 53 13.58 -19.82 17.29
N VAL A 54 12.30 -19.57 17.01
CA VAL A 54 11.42 -20.53 16.35
C VAL A 54 11.05 -19.98 14.98
N THR A 55 11.36 -20.74 13.93
CA THR A 55 11.09 -20.40 12.53
C THR A 55 10.30 -21.53 11.87
N THR A 56 9.80 -21.31 10.65
CA THR A 56 9.14 -22.39 9.89
C THR A 56 10.07 -23.54 9.54
N ALA A 57 11.39 -23.31 9.51
CA ALA A 57 12.41 -24.33 9.25
C ALA A 57 12.83 -25.12 10.51
N GLY A 58 12.55 -24.61 11.71
CA GLY A 58 12.87 -25.30 12.94
C GLY A 58 13.14 -24.40 14.14
N LEU A 59 13.79 -24.99 15.15
CA LEU A 59 14.16 -24.33 16.40
C LEU A 59 15.67 -24.13 16.49
N LYS A 60 16.07 -22.99 17.05
CA LYS A 60 17.44 -22.73 17.48
C LYS A 60 17.44 -22.15 18.90
N VAL A 61 18.44 -22.55 19.69
CA VAL A 61 18.72 -21.98 21.01
C VAL A 61 20.17 -21.51 21.04
N TYR A 62 20.37 -20.22 21.29
CA TYR A 62 21.67 -19.61 21.51
C TYR A 62 21.86 -19.34 23.00
N LEU A 63 23.08 -19.47 23.51
CA LEU A 63 23.40 -19.20 24.92
C LEU A 63 24.36 -18.03 25.04
N TYR A 64 24.13 -17.21 26.06
CA TYR A 64 24.94 -16.06 26.42
C TYR A 64 25.23 -16.05 27.92
N ASP A 65 26.34 -15.45 28.32
CA ASP A 65 26.58 -15.13 29.72
C ASP A 65 25.71 -13.93 30.17
N LEU A 66 25.80 -13.56 31.46
CA LEU A 66 25.05 -12.42 32.00
C LEU A 66 25.47 -11.07 31.40
N GLY A 67 26.65 -10.99 30.78
CA GLY A 67 27.15 -9.83 30.05
C GLY A 67 26.74 -9.81 28.57
N GLY A 68 25.99 -10.81 28.09
CA GLY A 68 25.55 -10.94 26.71
C GLY A 68 26.60 -11.49 25.75
N GLN A 69 27.72 -12.05 26.25
CA GLN A 69 28.72 -12.69 25.40
C GLN A 69 28.31 -14.13 25.04
N PRO A 70 28.48 -14.58 23.79
CA PRO A 70 28.11 -15.93 23.38
C PRO A 70 28.86 -17.02 24.18
N VAL A 71 28.13 -18.05 24.62
CA VAL A 71 28.67 -19.25 25.26
C VAL A 71 28.70 -20.39 24.25
N SER A 72 29.81 -21.14 24.21
CA SER A 72 29.95 -22.27 23.29
C SER A 72 28.99 -23.40 23.64
N VAL A 73 28.29 -23.94 22.64
CA VAL A 73 27.32 -25.04 22.82
C VAL A 73 27.80 -26.37 22.23
N GLN A 74 29.08 -26.46 21.86
CA GLN A 74 29.56 -27.52 20.95
C GLN A 74 29.62 -28.88 21.64
N GLN A 75 29.77 -28.86 22.96
CA GLN A 75 29.69 -30.03 23.85
C GLN A 75 28.31 -30.17 24.50
N SER A 76 27.37 -29.26 24.21
CA SER A 76 26.05 -29.27 24.78
C SER A 76 25.08 -30.11 23.94
N ARG A 77 24.03 -30.60 24.58
CA ARG A 77 22.89 -31.26 23.93
C ARG A 77 21.61 -30.76 24.58
N GLY A 78 20.49 -30.91 23.91
CA GLY A 78 19.22 -30.53 24.51
C GLY A 78 18.03 -31.28 23.95
N VAL A 79 16.88 -31.01 24.56
CA VAL A 79 15.58 -31.50 24.14
C VAL A 79 14.61 -30.33 24.22
N ALA A 80 13.91 -30.06 23.12
CA ALA A 80 12.78 -29.15 23.07
C ALA A 80 11.48 -29.95 23.01
N ARG A 81 10.51 -29.63 23.87
CA ARG A 81 9.14 -30.14 23.79
C ARG A 81 8.22 -29.00 23.37
N LEU A 82 7.63 -29.15 22.19
CA LEU A 82 6.74 -28.17 21.58
C LEU A 82 5.28 -28.53 21.82
N SER A 83 4.49 -27.55 22.27
CA SER A 83 3.02 -27.65 22.36
C SER A 83 2.39 -26.49 21.60
N VAL A 84 1.36 -26.77 20.81
CA VAL A 84 0.64 -25.74 20.04
C VAL A 84 -0.65 -25.40 20.78
N GLU A 85 -0.97 -24.12 20.94
CA GLU A 85 -2.22 -23.69 21.58
C GLU A 85 -3.44 -24.37 20.94
N GLY A 86 -4.34 -24.90 21.78
CA GLY A 86 -5.52 -25.65 21.33
C GLY A 86 -5.24 -27.07 20.84
N ASN A 87 -4.00 -27.57 20.95
CA ASN A 87 -3.64 -28.96 20.66
C ASN A 87 -3.05 -29.62 21.92
N ALA A 88 -3.65 -30.74 22.34
CA ALA A 88 -3.17 -31.50 23.51
C ALA A 88 -1.87 -32.27 23.24
N LYS A 89 -1.48 -32.46 21.97
CA LYS A 89 -0.26 -33.19 21.61
C LYS A 89 0.98 -32.35 21.90
N ARG A 90 1.99 -33.02 22.47
CA ARG A 90 3.33 -32.49 22.67
C ARG A 90 4.31 -33.22 21.77
N TYR A 91 5.15 -32.48 21.08
CA TYR A 91 6.15 -33.00 20.16
C TYR A 91 7.54 -32.83 20.77
N ARG A 92 8.37 -33.86 20.71
CA ARG A 92 9.74 -33.83 21.24
C ARG A 92 10.73 -33.75 20.09
N TYR A 93 11.70 -32.86 20.21
CA TYR A 93 12.79 -32.67 19.28
C TYR A 93 14.11 -32.65 20.06
N ASP A 94 15.07 -33.46 19.63
CA ASP A 94 16.42 -33.40 20.18
C ASP A 94 17.19 -32.27 19.50
N LEU A 95 17.92 -31.49 20.29
CA LEU A 95 18.69 -30.34 19.85
C LEU A 95 20.18 -30.69 19.78
N PHE A 96 20.79 -30.42 18.63
CA PHE A 96 22.21 -30.69 18.37
C PHE A 96 22.98 -29.40 18.05
N PRO A 97 24.27 -29.31 18.39
CA PRO A 97 25.09 -28.16 18.04
C PRO A 97 25.17 -27.96 16.53
N SER A 98 25.09 -26.70 16.10
CA SER A 98 25.27 -26.28 14.71
C SER A 98 26.49 -25.37 14.55
N GLU A 99 26.89 -25.15 13.30
CA GLU A 99 28.07 -24.35 12.93
C GLU A 99 27.99 -22.89 13.43
N ASP A 100 26.78 -22.34 13.55
CA ASP A 100 26.52 -20.99 14.06
C ASP A 100 26.43 -20.92 15.60
N ASN A 101 26.97 -21.93 16.31
CA ASN A 101 26.98 -21.98 17.78
C ASN A 101 25.57 -21.94 18.40
N ALA A 102 24.60 -22.61 17.76
CA ALA A 102 23.27 -22.83 18.30
C ALA A 102 23.04 -24.32 18.61
N LEU A 103 22.09 -24.60 19.48
CA LEU A 103 21.45 -25.91 19.59
C LEU A 103 20.21 -25.92 18.70
N LYS A 104 20.21 -26.76 17.66
CA LYS A 104 19.24 -26.73 16.56
C LYS A 104 18.43 -28.02 16.46
N ALA A 105 17.16 -27.88 16.09
CA ALA A 105 16.33 -28.95 15.54
C ALA A 105 15.69 -28.49 14.22
N ASP A 106 15.94 -29.23 13.13
CA ASP A 106 15.27 -29.05 11.84
C ASP A 106 13.88 -29.67 11.88
N VAL A 107 12.84 -28.84 11.78
CA VAL A 107 11.44 -29.28 11.79
C VAL A 107 10.59 -28.31 10.98
N ASP A 108 9.77 -28.86 10.08
CA ASP A 108 8.79 -28.08 9.33
C ASP A 108 7.64 -27.62 10.26
N LEU A 109 7.67 -26.35 10.63
CA LEU A 109 6.65 -25.67 11.44
C LEU A 109 5.72 -24.78 10.59
N SER A 110 5.76 -24.87 9.26
CA SER A 110 4.94 -24.04 8.36
C SER A 110 3.44 -24.11 8.64
N ARG A 111 2.96 -25.25 9.16
CA ARG A 111 1.52 -25.48 9.48
C ARG A 111 1.04 -24.82 10.77
N VAL A 112 1.95 -24.28 11.58
CA VAL A 112 1.63 -23.66 12.87
C VAL A 112 1.99 -22.18 12.92
N VAL A 113 2.30 -21.57 11.76
CA VAL A 113 2.49 -20.12 11.61
C VAL A 113 1.27 -19.36 12.14
N GLY A 114 1.51 -18.30 12.91
CA GLY A 114 0.49 -17.46 13.53
C GLY A 114 -0.19 -18.09 14.76
N ARG A 115 0.21 -19.30 15.19
CA ARG A 115 -0.28 -19.91 16.42
C ARG A 115 0.71 -19.69 17.57
N GLN A 116 0.18 -19.63 18.78
CA GLN A 116 1.01 -19.62 19.98
C GLN A 116 1.60 -21.01 20.22
N LEU A 117 2.90 -21.03 20.51
CA LEU A 117 3.70 -22.21 20.80
C LEU A 117 4.24 -22.09 22.22
N THR A 118 4.17 -23.19 22.97
CA THR A 118 4.92 -23.37 24.21
C THR A 118 6.10 -24.29 23.92
N VAL A 119 7.29 -23.86 24.31
CA VAL A 119 8.55 -24.59 24.09
C VAL A 119 9.20 -24.85 25.44
N ASP A 120 9.16 -26.11 25.90
CA ASP A 120 9.90 -26.53 27.09
C ASP A 120 11.28 -27.04 26.66
N VAL A 121 12.34 -26.35 27.08
CA VAL A 121 13.72 -26.67 26.70
C VAL A 121 14.47 -27.23 27.91
N GLN A 122 15.24 -28.30 27.68
CA GLN A 122 16.19 -28.87 28.63
C GLN A 122 17.54 -29.02 27.95
N LEU A 123 18.60 -28.46 28.54
CA LEU A 123 19.95 -28.46 28.02
C LEU A 123 20.91 -29.09 29.02
N VAL A 124 21.88 -29.84 28.51
CA VAL A 124 22.96 -30.47 29.27
C VAL A 124 24.30 -30.11 28.63
N GLY A 125 25.35 -30.01 29.45
CA GLY A 125 26.72 -29.71 28.98
C GLY A 125 26.94 -28.24 28.59
N ALA A 126 26.01 -27.34 28.93
CA ALA A 126 26.16 -25.89 28.77
C ALA A 126 26.54 -25.19 30.10
N ALA A 127 26.21 -25.83 31.22
CA ALA A 127 26.53 -25.43 32.58
C ALA A 127 26.78 -26.70 33.41
N PRO A 128 27.33 -26.59 34.64
CA PRO A 128 27.50 -27.74 35.53
C PRO A 128 26.17 -28.47 35.80
N ASP A 129 25.10 -27.70 35.95
CA ASP A 129 23.73 -28.20 36.14
C ASP A 129 22.95 -28.24 34.82
N THR A 130 21.94 -29.11 34.78
CA THR A 130 20.96 -29.13 33.70
C THR A 130 20.17 -27.82 33.69
N LEU A 131 20.16 -27.15 32.54
CA LEU A 131 19.37 -25.94 32.35
C LEU A 131 18.00 -26.33 31.83
N ALA A 132 16.93 -25.86 32.49
CA ALA A 132 15.56 -26.10 32.04
C ALA A 132 14.75 -24.81 32.12
N TYR A 133 14.01 -24.52 31.06
CA TYR A 133 13.16 -23.34 30.99
C TYR A 133 11.99 -23.55 30.03
N GLN A 134 10.98 -22.70 30.15
CA GLN A 134 9.84 -22.69 29.24
C GLN A 134 9.77 -21.34 28.53
N ASP A 135 9.56 -21.38 27.23
CA ASP A 135 9.24 -20.21 26.42
C ASP A 135 7.83 -20.29 25.84
N VAL A 136 7.21 -19.13 25.65
CA VAL A 136 5.91 -19.00 25.00
C VAL A 136 6.07 -17.94 23.92
N THR A 137 5.98 -18.38 22.67
CA THR A 137 6.23 -17.52 21.51
C THR A 137 5.17 -17.74 20.44
N VAL A 138 4.98 -16.77 19.55
CA VAL A 138 4.11 -16.92 18.38
C VAL A 138 5.02 -17.10 17.19
N LEU A 139 4.79 -18.16 16.41
CA LEU A 139 5.55 -18.38 15.19
C LEU A 139 5.19 -17.31 14.17
N SER A 140 6.00 -16.25 14.12
CA SER A 140 5.84 -15.16 13.17
C SER A 140 6.46 -15.56 11.84
N PRO A 141 5.79 -15.31 10.70
CA PRO A 141 6.39 -15.54 9.39
C PRO A 141 7.63 -14.67 9.22
N SER A 142 8.69 -15.23 8.64
CA SER A 142 9.90 -14.50 8.27
C SER A 142 9.58 -13.43 7.21
N GLN A 143 10.47 -12.44 7.07
CA GLN A 143 10.30 -11.40 6.03
C GLN A 143 10.21 -12.00 4.62
N SER A 144 10.96 -13.08 4.35
CA SER A 144 10.92 -13.78 3.07
C SER A 144 9.54 -14.39 2.79
N GLU A 145 8.89 -14.94 3.81
CA GLU A 145 7.55 -15.52 3.70
C GLU A 145 6.47 -14.45 3.54
N LEU A 146 6.59 -13.35 4.30
CA LEU A 146 5.74 -12.17 4.13
C LEU A 146 5.84 -11.62 2.70
N ASP A 147 7.07 -11.52 2.19
CA ASP A 147 7.34 -11.08 0.83
C ASP A 147 6.73 -12.05 -0.21
N ALA A 148 6.88 -13.37 -0.01
CA ALA A 148 6.29 -14.37 -0.91
C ALA A 148 4.76 -14.26 -0.97
N VAL A 149 4.09 -14.07 0.17
CA VAL A 149 2.64 -13.84 0.24
C VAL A 149 2.26 -12.54 -0.46
N ALA A 150 3.01 -11.46 -0.23
CA ALA A 150 2.77 -10.16 -0.85
C ALA A 150 2.97 -10.22 -2.38
N ILE A 151 4.02 -10.89 -2.86
CA ILE A 151 4.28 -11.15 -4.28
C ILE A 151 3.11 -11.94 -4.90
N ALA A 152 2.64 -12.99 -4.23
CA ALA A 152 1.53 -13.82 -4.72
C ALA A 152 0.21 -13.04 -4.78
N ARG A 153 0.01 -12.06 -3.89
CA ARG A 153 -1.13 -11.13 -3.94
C ARG A 153 -0.98 -10.10 -5.05
N GLN A 154 0.21 -9.52 -5.21
CA GLN A 154 0.47 -8.47 -6.19
C GLN A 154 0.43 -9.00 -7.64
N LYS A 155 0.99 -10.19 -7.87
CA LYS A 155 1.06 -10.93 -9.16
C LYS A 155 1.78 -10.24 -10.31
N VAL A 156 1.73 -8.91 -10.41
CA VAL A 156 2.28 -8.11 -11.50
C VAL A 156 3.19 -7.01 -10.96
N CYS A 157 4.29 -6.74 -11.66
CA CYS A 157 5.18 -5.63 -11.36
C CYS A 157 4.43 -4.29 -11.49
N VAL A 158 4.48 -3.45 -10.45
CA VAL A 158 3.79 -2.16 -10.46
C VAL A 158 4.26 -1.24 -11.58
N VAL A 159 5.56 -1.31 -11.94
CA VAL A 159 6.17 -0.47 -12.97
C VAL A 159 5.94 -1.03 -14.37
N SER A 160 6.34 -2.28 -14.62
CA SER A 160 6.33 -2.86 -15.97
C SER A 160 5.00 -3.52 -16.37
N GLY A 161 4.11 -3.79 -15.40
CA GLY A 161 2.87 -4.54 -15.62
C GLY A 161 3.06 -6.02 -15.96
N LYS A 162 4.31 -6.51 -16.03
CA LYS A 162 4.62 -7.92 -16.31
C LYS A 162 4.42 -8.79 -15.06
N PRO A 163 4.13 -10.09 -15.21
CA PRO A 163 4.02 -11.01 -14.08
C PRO A 163 5.30 -11.03 -13.22
N LEU A 164 5.15 -10.94 -11.90
CA LEU A 164 6.26 -11.11 -10.97
C LEU A 164 6.80 -12.55 -11.06
N GLY A 165 8.12 -12.72 -11.04
CA GLY A 165 8.80 -14.00 -11.28
C GLY A 165 9.22 -14.23 -12.74
N SER A 166 8.67 -13.50 -13.71
CA SER A 166 9.03 -13.67 -15.13
C SER A 166 10.44 -13.19 -15.50
N MET A 167 11.08 -12.42 -14.62
CA MET A 167 12.41 -11.83 -14.80
C MET A 167 13.35 -12.19 -13.64
N GLY A 168 13.10 -13.32 -12.98
CA GLY A 168 13.80 -13.74 -11.77
C GLY A 168 13.07 -13.34 -10.48
N ASN A 169 13.80 -13.40 -9.37
CA ASN A 169 13.25 -13.11 -8.04
C ASN A 169 12.78 -11.65 -7.96
N PRO A 170 11.52 -11.39 -7.60
CA PRO A 170 11.02 -10.03 -7.41
C PRO A 170 11.83 -9.27 -6.36
N VAL A 171 12.08 -7.99 -6.62
CA VAL A 171 12.80 -7.09 -5.73
C VAL A 171 11.79 -6.28 -4.93
N ALA A 172 11.91 -6.29 -3.60
CA ALA A 172 11.12 -5.44 -2.72
C ALA A 172 11.67 -4.00 -2.72
N VAL A 173 10.76 -3.03 -2.77
CA VAL A 173 11.07 -1.60 -2.71
C VAL A 173 10.12 -0.95 -1.70
N GLU A 174 10.69 -0.30 -0.70
CA GLU A 174 9.94 0.50 0.28
C GLU A 174 9.56 1.85 -0.33
N VAL A 175 8.26 2.14 -0.38
CA VAL A 175 7.73 3.41 -0.89
C VAL A 175 6.55 3.85 -0.03
N ALA A 176 6.62 5.06 0.54
CA ALA A 176 5.54 5.63 1.35
C ALA A 176 5.03 4.72 2.50
N GLY A 177 5.94 3.96 3.12
CA GLY A 177 5.60 3.00 4.19
C GLY A 177 4.95 1.69 3.71
N GLN A 178 4.93 1.45 2.39
CA GLN A 178 4.44 0.22 1.78
C GLN A 178 5.57 -0.50 1.02
N ARG A 179 5.67 -1.82 1.21
CA ARG A 179 6.50 -2.70 0.37
C ARG A 179 5.81 -2.99 -0.96
N LEU A 180 6.43 -2.57 -2.05
CA LEU A 180 6.03 -2.90 -3.41
C LEU A 180 7.08 -3.79 -4.07
N PHE A 181 6.63 -4.74 -4.89
CA PHE A 181 7.52 -5.67 -5.59
C PHE A 181 7.67 -5.30 -7.06
N VAL A 182 8.91 -5.34 -7.55
CA VAL A 182 9.23 -5.08 -8.96
C VAL A 182 10.01 -6.24 -9.56
N CYS A 183 9.98 -6.36 -10.89
CA CYS A 183 10.57 -7.51 -11.57
C CYS A 183 12.09 -7.41 -11.81
N CYS A 184 12.69 -6.22 -11.72
CA CYS A 184 14.13 -6.02 -11.98
C CYS A 184 14.64 -4.69 -11.42
N ALA A 185 15.98 -4.52 -11.37
CA ALA A 185 16.65 -3.31 -10.90
C ALA A 185 16.19 -2.03 -11.64
N GLY A 186 16.02 -2.09 -12.96
CA GLY A 186 15.52 -0.93 -13.72
C GLY A 186 14.11 -0.48 -13.33
N CYS A 187 13.28 -1.40 -12.82
CA CYS A 187 11.98 -1.04 -12.26
C CYS A 187 12.09 -0.44 -10.84
N VAL A 188 13.15 -0.74 -10.09
CA VAL A 188 13.42 -0.10 -8.79
C VAL A 188 13.67 1.39 -8.99
N ASP A 189 14.53 1.75 -9.95
CA ASP A 189 14.87 3.15 -10.22
C ASP A 189 13.66 3.95 -10.71
N ALA A 190 12.87 3.38 -11.63
CA ALA A 190 11.63 3.99 -12.10
C ALA A 190 10.62 4.22 -10.97
N LEU A 191 10.47 3.24 -10.07
CA LEU A 191 9.57 3.32 -8.92
C LEU A 191 10.01 4.41 -7.93
N LYS A 192 11.31 4.48 -7.62
CA LYS A 192 11.88 5.52 -6.74
C LYS A 192 11.77 6.92 -7.34
N ALA A 193 11.91 7.05 -8.66
CA ALA A 193 11.82 8.33 -9.35
C ALA A 193 10.39 8.90 -9.39
N ASN A 194 9.36 8.05 -9.47
CA ASN A 194 7.97 8.49 -9.57
C ASN A 194 7.03 7.63 -8.68
N PRO A 195 7.20 7.65 -7.35
CA PRO A 195 6.47 6.76 -6.45
C PRO A 195 4.95 6.96 -6.55
N GLU A 196 4.50 8.22 -6.59
CA GLU A 196 3.08 8.59 -6.67
C GLU A 196 2.37 8.02 -7.90
N LYS A 197 3.10 7.80 -9.00
CA LYS A 197 2.54 7.21 -10.23
C LYS A 197 2.22 5.73 -10.05
N PHE A 198 3.00 5.03 -9.23
CA PHE A 198 2.94 3.57 -9.10
C PHE A 198 2.28 3.10 -7.79
N THR A 199 2.09 4.01 -6.82
CA THR A 199 1.32 3.76 -5.60
C THR A 199 -0.18 4.06 -5.77
N GLN A 200 -0.58 4.72 -6.85
CA GLN A 200 -1.99 4.89 -7.19
C GLN A 200 -2.65 3.52 -7.43
N ALA A 201 -3.74 3.26 -6.71
CA ALA A 201 -4.46 2.00 -6.80
C ALA A 201 -4.95 1.80 -8.24
N ARG A 202 -4.46 0.74 -8.90
CA ARG A 202 -4.90 0.39 -10.26
C ARG A 202 -6.43 0.25 -10.27
N PRO A 203 -7.15 0.96 -11.15
CA PRO A 203 -8.60 0.87 -11.19
C PRO A 203 -9.04 -0.56 -11.47
N LYS A 204 -9.97 -1.07 -10.66
CA LYS A 204 -10.52 -2.41 -10.80
C LYS A 204 -11.18 -2.56 -12.18
N VAL A 205 -10.86 -3.64 -12.88
CA VAL A 205 -11.38 -3.96 -14.21
C VAL A 205 -12.33 -5.14 -14.08
N GLU A 206 -13.61 -4.91 -14.34
CA GLU A 206 -14.65 -5.93 -14.27
C GLU A 206 -15.30 -6.11 -15.63
N VAL A 207 -15.43 -7.37 -16.08
CA VAL A 207 -16.20 -7.67 -17.29
C VAL A 207 -17.66 -7.79 -16.88
N VAL A 208 -18.53 -6.98 -17.48
CA VAL A 208 -19.95 -6.93 -17.11
C VAL A 208 -20.79 -7.25 -18.35
N LYS A 209 -21.97 -7.82 -18.12
CA LYS A 209 -22.93 -8.04 -19.21
C LYS A 209 -23.32 -6.70 -19.82
N PHE A 210 -23.30 -6.66 -21.14
CA PHE A 210 -23.85 -5.57 -21.93
C PHE A 210 -25.37 -5.49 -21.71
N THR A 211 -25.92 -4.27 -21.74
CA THR A 211 -27.36 -3.99 -21.73
C THR A 211 -27.73 -3.05 -22.87
N GLU A 212 -29.00 -3.02 -23.28
CA GLU A 212 -29.47 -2.11 -24.34
C GLU A 212 -29.18 -0.63 -24.04
N SER A 213 -29.12 -0.25 -22.75
CA SER A 213 -28.76 1.10 -22.30
C SER A 213 -27.34 1.55 -22.68
N ASP A 214 -26.47 0.61 -23.06
CA ASP A 214 -25.08 0.88 -23.43
C ASP A 214 -24.91 1.31 -24.90
N ALA A 215 -25.95 1.22 -25.74
CA ALA A 215 -25.88 1.50 -27.17
C ALA A 215 -25.32 2.91 -27.47
N ALA A 216 -25.80 3.93 -26.76
CA ALA A 216 -25.35 5.31 -26.95
C ALA A 216 -23.86 5.49 -26.59
N LEU A 217 -23.36 4.76 -25.57
CA LEU A 217 -21.95 4.82 -25.16
C LEU A 217 -21.04 4.09 -26.14
N ILE A 218 -21.52 2.99 -26.74
CA ILE A 218 -20.80 2.26 -27.79
C ILE A 218 -20.67 3.14 -29.03
N THR A 219 -21.75 3.77 -29.47
CA THR A 219 -21.72 4.71 -30.60
C THR A 219 -20.79 5.88 -30.32
N LYS A 220 -20.80 6.40 -29.08
CA LYS A 220 -19.90 7.48 -28.67
C LYS A 220 -18.42 7.06 -28.68
N GLN A 221 -18.12 5.83 -28.26
CA GLN A 221 -16.75 5.32 -28.29
C GLN A 221 -16.31 4.99 -29.73
N ALA A 222 -17.21 4.44 -30.55
CA ALA A 222 -17.08 4.04 -31.96
C ALA A 222 -16.00 2.99 -32.27
N VAL A 223 -14.82 3.10 -31.68
CA VAL A 223 -13.62 2.33 -31.99
C VAL A 223 -13.11 1.59 -30.75
N CYS A 224 -12.61 0.37 -30.96
CA CYS A 224 -11.93 -0.41 -29.94
C CYS A 224 -10.56 0.21 -29.61
N PRO A 225 -10.29 0.63 -28.36
CA PRO A 225 -9.03 1.30 -28.01
C PRO A 225 -7.81 0.38 -28.00
N VAL A 226 -8.01 -0.92 -28.23
CA VAL A 226 -6.93 -1.92 -28.21
C VAL A 226 -6.46 -2.29 -29.61
N MET A 227 -7.40 -2.38 -30.55
CA MET A 227 -7.17 -2.84 -31.94
C MET A 227 -7.46 -1.76 -32.98
N ASP A 228 -7.99 -0.61 -32.57
CA ASP A 228 -8.41 0.50 -33.44
C ASP A 228 -9.45 0.13 -34.51
N GLU A 229 -10.21 -0.94 -34.25
CA GLU A 229 -11.28 -1.44 -35.12
C GLU A 229 -12.68 -0.94 -34.69
N PRO A 230 -13.63 -0.78 -35.63
CA PRO A 230 -14.98 -0.34 -35.29
C PRO A 230 -15.72 -1.34 -34.39
N LEU A 231 -16.35 -0.82 -33.33
CA LEU A 231 -17.16 -1.62 -32.42
C LEU A 231 -18.43 -2.11 -33.13
N GLY A 232 -18.73 -3.41 -33.02
CA GLY A 232 -19.87 -4.06 -33.65
C GLY A 232 -19.54 -4.84 -34.93
N GLY A 233 -18.36 -4.61 -35.54
CA GLY A 233 -17.93 -5.34 -36.74
C GLY A 233 -17.60 -6.82 -36.50
N MET A 234 -17.24 -7.19 -35.27
CA MET A 234 -16.87 -8.55 -34.86
C MET A 234 -17.91 -9.20 -33.93
N GLY A 235 -19.16 -8.72 -33.96
CA GLY A 235 -20.23 -9.15 -33.08
C GLY A 235 -20.43 -8.21 -31.89
N GLN A 236 -21.12 -8.70 -30.85
CA GLN A 236 -21.53 -7.90 -29.71
C GLN A 236 -20.31 -7.38 -28.91
N PRO A 237 -20.15 -6.06 -28.74
CA PRO A 237 -19.04 -5.49 -27.98
C PRO A 237 -19.03 -5.95 -26.52
N ILE A 238 -17.83 -6.09 -25.97
CA ILE A 238 -17.63 -6.50 -24.57
C ILE A 238 -17.51 -5.26 -23.70
N LYS A 239 -18.38 -5.15 -22.68
CA LYS A 239 -18.35 -4.07 -21.70
C LYS A 239 -17.41 -4.41 -20.54
N LEU A 240 -16.48 -3.52 -20.27
CA LEU A 240 -15.62 -3.54 -19.09
C LEU A 240 -15.93 -2.30 -18.25
N LEU A 241 -16.03 -2.46 -16.94
CA LEU A 241 -15.99 -1.34 -16.00
C LEU A 241 -14.56 -1.19 -15.50
N VAL A 242 -13.92 -0.06 -15.84
CA VAL A 242 -12.58 0.28 -15.37
C VAL A 242 -12.73 1.44 -14.39
N GLY A 243 -12.57 1.17 -13.10
CA GLY A 243 -12.80 2.18 -12.05
C GLY A 243 -14.22 2.77 -12.09
N GLY A 244 -15.21 1.94 -12.43
CA GLY A 244 -16.62 2.33 -12.56
C GLY A 244 -17.01 3.00 -13.88
N LYS A 245 -16.06 3.27 -14.79
CA LYS A 245 -16.33 3.84 -16.10
C LYS A 245 -16.44 2.75 -17.17
N PRO A 246 -17.47 2.76 -18.04
CA PRO A 246 -17.63 1.76 -19.09
C PRO A 246 -16.59 1.93 -20.22
N LEU A 247 -15.98 0.84 -20.63
CA LEU A 247 -15.07 0.75 -21.77
C LEU A 247 -15.49 -0.46 -22.61
N PHE A 248 -15.61 -0.28 -23.92
CA PHE A 248 -16.08 -1.33 -24.82
C PHE A 248 -14.94 -1.89 -25.67
N LEU A 249 -14.91 -3.21 -25.86
CA LEU A 249 -13.91 -3.91 -26.69
C LEU A 249 -14.59 -4.68 -27.81
N CYS A 250 -13.88 -4.82 -28.94
CA CYS A 250 -14.36 -5.63 -30.08
C CYS A 250 -14.37 -7.13 -29.78
N CYS A 251 -13.47 -7.64 -28.93
CA CYS A 251 -13.35 -9.09 -28.68
C CYS A 251 -12.77 -9.43 -27.29
N LYS A 252 -12.92 -10.70 -26.88
CA LYS A 252 -12.42 -11.21 -25.57
C LYS A 252 -10.90 -11.14 -25.45
N GLY A 253 -10.18 -11.22 -26.57
CA GLY A 253 -8.72 -11.18 -26.60
C GLY A 253 -8.13 -9.88 -26.05
N CYS A 254 -8.88 -8.78 -26.13
CA CYS A 254 -8.44 -7.47 -25.68
C CYS A 254 -8.52 -7.27 -24.15
N ILE A 255 -9.26 -8.13 -23.42
CA ILE A 255 -9.53 -7.98 -21.99
C ILE A 255 -8.23 -7.98 -21.17
N LYS A 256 -7.32 -8.93 -21.45
CA LYS A 256 -6.05 -9.04 -20.71
C LYS A 256 -5.19 -7.78 -20.86
N LYS A 257 -5.22 -7.16 -22.04
CA LYS A 257 -4.43 -5.95 -22.34
C LYS A 257 -4.97 -4.74 -21.56
N VAL A 258 -6.29 -4.60 -21.47
CA VAL A 258 -6.93 -3.60 -20.60
C VAL A 258 -6.65 -3.87 -19.12
N GLN A 259 -6.68 -5.12 -18.66
CA GLN A 259 -6.34 -5.45 -17.27
C GLN A 259 -4.89 -5.12 -16.90
N SER A 260 -3.95 -5.25 -17.85
CA SER A 260 -2.55 -4.90 -17.62
C SER A 260 -2.27 -3.39 -17.62
N GLU A 261 -3.03 -2.60 -18.38
CA GLU A 261 -2.83 -1.14 -18.51
C GLU A 261 -4.17 -0.37 -18.47
N PRO A 262 -4.97 -0.48 -17.39
CA PRO A 262 -6.36 -0.02 -17.40
C PRO A 262 -6.49 1.50 -17.59
N GLU A 263 -5.61 2.27 -16.98
CA GLU A 263 -5.59 3.73 -17.07
C GLU A 263 -5.28 4.22 -18.49
N LYS A 264 -4.35 3.56 -19.19
CA LYS A 264 -3.98 3.90 -20.57
C LYS A 264 -5.19 3.77 -21.49
N TYR A 265 -5.88 2.63 -21.43
CA TYR A 265 -7.03 2.38 -22.29
C TYR A 265 -8.26 3.21 -21.90
N LEU A 266 -8.45 3.46 -20.61
CA LEU A 266 -9.46 4.40 -20.14
C LEU A 266 -9.19 5.83 -20.63
N ALA A 267 -7.93 6.28 -20.60
CA ALA A 267 -7.55 7.59 -21.13
C ALA A 267 -7.75 7.70 -22.65
N MET A 268 -7.58 6.61 -23.41
CA MET A 268 -7.86 6.59 -24.85
C MET A 268 -9.36 6.78 -25.15
N VAL A 269 -10.24 6.15 -24.36
CA VAL A 269 -11.70 6.25 -24.53
C VAL A 269 -12.27 7.57 -23.99
N TYR A 270 -11.75 8.02 -22.86
CA TYR A 270 -12.24 9.20 -22.14
C TYR A 270 -11.33 10.42 -22.35
N LYS A 271 -10.64 10.50 -23.49
CA LYS A 271 -9.75 11.63 -23.83
C LYS A 271 -10.49 12.98 -23.97
N ALA A 272 -11.77 13.04 -23.63
CA ALA A 272 -12.49 14.26 -23.27
C ALA A 272 -12.97 14.18 -21.81
N ALA A 273 -12.44 15.09 -20.97
CA ALA A 273 -12.71 15.28 -19.55
C ALA A 273 -11.90 14.41 -18.57
N SER A 274 -10.60 14.66 -18.53
CA SER A 274 -9.88 14.62 -17.26
C SER A 274 -10.17 15.93 -16.49
N PRO A 275 -10.23 15.97 -15.14
CA PRO A 275 -10.24 17.23 -14.38
C PRO A 275 -9.02 18.12 -14.69
N ALA A 276 -8.01 17.57 -15.38
CA ALA A 276 -6.91 18.29 -16.00
C ALA A 276 -7.26 19.08 -17.28
N SER A 277 -8.52 19.11 -17.75
CA SER A 277 -8.97 19.96 -18.87
C SER A 277 -9.85 21.13 -18.41
N VAL A 278 -9.87 21.42 -17.11
CA VAL A 278 -10.60 22.56 -16.54
C VAL A 278 -9.61 23.64 -16.17
N VAL A 279 -9.83 24.87 -16.62
CA VAL A 279 -9.12 26.06 -16.16
C VAL A 279 -10.05 26.89 -15.29
N ALA A 280 -9.50 27.47 -14.22
CA ALA A 280 -10.27 28.35 -13.35
C ALA A 280 -10.73 29.60 -14.11
N THR A 281 -11.90 30.09 -13.75
CA THR A 281 -12.36 31.44 -14.08
C THR A 281 -11.46 32.43 -13.34
N ASN A 282 -10.33 32.81 -13.95
CA ASN A 282 -9.39 33.75 -13.31
C ASN A 282 -10.14 35.04 -12.98
N THR A 283 -9.98 35.58 -11.77
CA THR A 283 -10.73 36.75 -11.29
C THR A 283 -10.20 38.09 -11.81
N GLU A 284 -8.99 38.10 -12.40
CA GLU A 284 -8.35 39.32 -12.91
C GLU A 284 -8.72 39.59 -14.38
N GLN A 285 -9.74 40.43 -14.57
CA GLN A 285 -10.20 40.89 -15.88
C GLN A 285 -9.39 42.09 -16.36
N VAL A 286 -8.89 42.02 -17.59
CA VAL A 286 -8.25 43.15 -18.28
C VAL A 286 -9.30 43.97 -19.05
N ARG A 287 -10.37 43.30 -19.52
CA ARG A 287 -11.57 43.86 -20.14
C ARG A 287 -12.74 42.91 -19.85
N PRO A 288 -14.01 43.35 -20.00
CA PRO A 288 -15.17 42.47 -19.85
C PRO A 288 -15.02 41.21 -20.72
N GLY A 289 -14.99 40.03 -20.09
CA GLY A 289 -14.84 38.74 -20.75
C GLY A 289 -13.40 38.38 -21.19
N VAL A 290 -12.40 39.19 -20.82
CA VAL A 290 -10.97 38.96 -21.11
C VAL A 290 -10.18 38.88 -19.81
N PHE A 291 -9.54 37.74 -19.58
CA PHE A 291 -8.85 37.42 -18.35
C PHE A 291 -7.34 37.26 -18.60
N LYS A 292 -6.53 37.62 -17.61
CA LYS A 292 -5.10 37.25 -17.63
C LYS A 292 -4.94 35.73 -17.54
N VAL A 293 -3.92 35.20 -18.20
CA VAL A 293 -3.55 33.79 -18.06
C VAL A 293 -2.82 33.56 -16.73
N SER A 294 -2.84 32.32 -16.26
CA SER A 294 -2.18 31.82 -15.06
C SER A 294 -1.23 30.66 -15.42
N ASP A 295 -0.44 30.20 -14.46
CA ASP A 295 0.44 29.04 -14.67
C ASP A 295 -0.32 27.77 -15.08
N ALA A 296 -1.57 27.60 -14.62
CA ALA A 296 -2.43 26.49 -15.00
C ALA A 296 -2.79 26.50 -16.49
N ASP A 297 -2.69 27.65 -17.15
CA ASP A 297 -3.03 27.83 -18.56
C ASP A 297 -1.85 27.47 -19.50
N LYS A 298 -0.60 27.39 -19.00
CA LYS A 298 0.63 27.19 -19.80
C LYS A 298 0.57 26.02 -20.78
N ARG A 299 0.08 24.86 -20.32
CA ARG A 299 -0.04 23.66 -21.17
C ARG A 299 -1.03 23.83 -22.32
N PHE A 300 -2.09 24.61 -22.10
CA PHE A 300 -3.12 24.84 -23.11
C PHE A 300 -2.71 25.92 -24.09
N ILE A 301 -1.99 26.94 -23.63
CA ILE A 301 -1.33 27.95 -24.48
C ILE A 301 -0.32 27.26 -25.41
N ALA A 302 0.51 26.36 -24.88
CA ALA A 302 1.48 25.59 -25.65
C ALA A 302 0.82 24.61 -26.65
N ALA A 303 -0.36 24.08 -26.33
CA ALA A 303 -1.15 23.27 -27.25
C ALA A 303 -1.77 24.11 -28.37
N GLN A 304 -2.30 25.30 -28.03
CA GLN A 304 -2.98 26.15 -28.99
C GLN A 304 -2.02 26.88 -29.95
N LYS A 305 -0.91 27.44 -29.43
CA LYS A 305 0.16 28.19 -30.12
C LYS A 305 -0.25 29.47 -30.87
N LYS A 306 -1.37 29.43 -31.61
CA LYS A 306 -1.87 30.53 -32.45
C LYS A 306 -3.20 31.10 -31.94
N CYS A 307 -3.45 32.36 -32.22
CA CYS A 307 -4.74 33.00 -32.00
C CYS A 307 -5.73 32.57 -33.10
N PRO A 308 -6.90 32.01 -32.77
CA PRO A 308 -7.87 31.54 -33.78
C PRO A 308 -8.58 32.69 -34.53
N VAL A 309 -8.37 33.94 -34.12
CA VAL A 309 -8.97 35.12 -34.75
C VAL A 309 -8.05 35.76 -35.78
N MET A 310 -6.74 35.81 -35.48
CA MET A 310 -5.73 36.48 -36.33
C MET A 310 -4.73 35.51 -36.97
N ASP A 311 -4.77 34.22 -36.59
CA ASP A 311 -3.78 33.17 -36.96
C ASP A 311 -2.31 33.49 -36.62
N GLU A 312 -2.08 34.49 -35.77
CA GLU A 312 -0.76 34.88 -35.27
C GLU A 312 -0.37 34.12 -33.99
N PRO A 313 0.93 34.00 -33.68
CA PRO A 313 1.40 33.48 -32.40
C PRO A 313 0.77 34.20 -31.20
N LEU A 314 0.47 33.46 -30.15
CA LEU A 314 -0.23 34.00 -28.96
C LEU A 314 0.57 35.08 -28.20
N ASP A 315 1.88 35.15 -28.40
CA ASP A 315 2.82 36.11 -27.82
C ASP A 315 3.13 37.32 -28.73
N ALA A 316 2.66 37.32 -29.98
CA ALA A 316 3.02 38.33 -30.97
C ALA A 316 2.49 39.75 -30.67
N MET A 317 1.35 39.87 -29.98
CA MET A 317 0.60 41.13 -29.84
C MET A 317 0.32 41.50 -28.37
N GLY A 318 1.23 41.12 -27.46
CA GLY A 318 1.13 41.43 -26.02
C GLY A 318 0.23 40.49 -25.22
N GLY A 319 -0.11 39.33 -25.78
CA GLY A 319 -0.80 38.21 -25.12
C GLY A 319 0.17 37.22 -24.46
N PRO A 320 -0.31 36.05 -24.02
CA PRO A 320 -1.65 35.49 -24.20
C PRO A 320 -2.70 36.00 -23.19
N TYR A 321 -3.93 36.18 -23.66
CA TYR A 321 -5.13 36.41 -22.82
C TYR A 321 -6.10 35.24 -22.94
N LYS A 322 -6.91 35.00 -21.89
CA LYS A 322 -7.94 33.97 -21.85
C LYS A 322 -9.33 34.57 -22.04
N VAL A 323 -10.15 34.00 -22.91
CA VAL A 323 -11.54 34.39 -23.15
C VAL A 323 -12.46 33.20 -22.94
N ASN A 324 -13.61 33.45 -22.31
CA ASN A 324 -14.68 32.46 -22.20
C ASN A 324 -15.52 32.43 -23.48
N ALA A 325 -15.51 31.29 -24.16
CA ALA A 325 -16.35 30.96 -25.29
C ALA A 325 -17.26 29.79 -24.91
N ASP A 326 -18.48 30.09 -24.46
CA ASP A 326 -19.51 29.09 -24.13
C ASP A 326 -19.04 28.01 -23.13
N GLY A 327 -18.41 28.44 -22.03
CA GLY A 327 -17.89 27.55 -20.99
C GLY A 327 -16.56 26.88 -21.35
N LYS A 328 -15.89 27.31 -22.42
CA LYS A 328 -14.56 26.85 -22.84
C LYS A 328 -13.57 28.02 -22.95
N ALA A 329 -12.29 27.74 -22.72
CA ALA A 329 -11.25 28.75 -22.80
C ALA A 329 -10.64 28.81 -24.20
N ILE A 330 -10.63 30.01 -24.77
CA ILE A 330 -9.87 30.34 -25.98
C ILE A 330 -8.76 31.33 -25.61
N TYR A 331 -7.53 31.06 -26.06
CA TYR A 331 -6.42 31.98 -25.87
C TYR A 331 -6.28 32.93 -27.06
N ILE A 332 -5.97 34.21 -26.81
CA ILE A 332 -5.81 35.23 -27.86
C ILE A 332 -4.55 36.06 -27.67
N CYS A 333 -4.00 36.55 -28.78
CA CYS A 333 -2.78 37.37 -28.79
C CYS A 333 -3.02 38.81 -28.33
N CYS A 334 -4.25 39.34 -28.41
CA CYS A 334 -4.58 40.68 -27.94
C CYS A 334 -6.05 40.79 -27.45
N PRO A 335 -6.41 41.72 -26.56
CA PRO A 335 -7.77 41.85 -26.04
C PRO A 335 -8.81 42.29 -27.09
N GLY A 336 -8.37 42.78 -28.27
CA GLY A 336 -9.25 43.25 -29.34
C GLY A 336 -10.10 42.14 -29.98
N CYS A 337 -9.64 40.89 -29.93
CA CYS A 337 -10.32 39.74 -30.54
C CYS A 337 -11.50 39.20 -29.72
N ALA A 338 -11.61 39.58 -28.45
CA ALA A 338 -12.57 39.00 -27.51
C ALA A 338 -14.04 39.27 -27.89
N LYS A 339 -14.34 40.45 -28.43
CA LYS A 339 -15.71 40.79 -28.88
C LYS A 339 -16.20 39.83 -29.98
N LYS A 340 -15.33 39.45 -30.91
CA LYS A 340 -15.67 38.50 -31.97
C LYS A 340 -15.93 37.10 -31.40
N ILE A 341 -15.10 36.66 -30.47
CA ILE A 341 -15.27 35.36 -29.79
C ILE A 341 -16.56 35.31 -28.98
N ALA A 342 -16.91 36.39 -28.28
CA ALA A 342 -18.16 36.46 -27.53
C ALA A 342 -19.40 36.45 -28.44
N ALA A 343 -19.31 37.05 -29.64
CA ALA A 343 -20.41 37.06 -30.61
C ALA A 343 -20.59 35.72 -31.34
N GLU A 344 -19.50 35.02 -31.64
CA GLU A 344 -19.51 33.77 -32.42
C GLU A 344 -18.67 32.65 -31.76
N PRO A 345 -18.97 32.22 -30.52
CA PRO A 345 -18.11 31.30 -29.77
C PRO A 345 -17.92 29.95 -30.48
N GLN A 346 -18.99 29.40 -31.05
CA GLN A 346 -18.99 28.12 -31.75
C GLN A 346 -18.09 28.12 -33.00
N LYS A 347 -18.01 29.25 -33.72
CA LYS A 347 -17.15 29.41 -34.89
C LYS A 347 -15.68 29.29 -34.52
N TYR A 348 -15.25 29.96 -33.46
CA TYR A 348 -13.84 29.93 -33.04
C TYR A 348 -13.46 28.62 -32.35
N LEU A 349 -14.40 27.96 -31.66
CA LEU A 349 -14.20 26.59 -31.18
C LEU A 349 -14.04 25.59 -32.34
N ALA A 350 -14.77 25.76 -33.45
CA ALA A 350 -14.59 24.96 -34.64
C ALA A 350 -13.23 25.19 -35.32
N VAL A 351 -12.74 26.44 -35.34
CA VAL A 351 -11.38 26.77 -35.82
C VAL A 351 -10.30 26.09 -34.97
N LEU A 352 -10.42 26.10 -33.64
CA LEU A 352 -9.48 25.38 -32.79
C LEU A 352 -9.51 23.86 -33.05
N LYS A 353 -10.70 23.30 -33.24
CA LYS A 353 -10.86 21.89 -33.56
C LYS A 353 -10.23 21.51 -34.89
N SER A 354 -10.35 22.36 -35.93
CA SER A 354 -9.69 22.11 -37.23
C SER A 354 -8.17 22.24 -37.14
N GLN A 355 -7.66 22.99 -36.17
CA GLN A 355 -6.23 23.09 -35.84
C GLN A 355 -5.74 21.95 -34.92
N GLY A 356 -6.61 20.98 -34.58
CA GLY A 356 -6.27 19.87 -33.69
C GLY A 356 -6.11 20.28 -32.22
N VAL A 357 -6.69 21.42 -31.83
CA VAL A 357 -6.63 21.96 -30.48
C VAL A 357 -7.97 21.79 -29.77
N ASP A 358 -7.97 21.05 -28.66
CA ASP A 358 -9.15 20.92 -27.81
C ASP A 358 -9.18 22.02 -26.74
N ALA A 359 -10.19 22.90 -26.83
CA ALA A 359 -10.39 23.98 -25.87
C ALA A 359 -10.79 23.43 -24.47
N PRO A 360 -10.06 23.79 -23.39
CA PRO A 360 -10.39 23.36 -22.04
C PRO A 360 -11.69 23.97 -21.56
N ALA A 361 -12.39 23.31 -20.64
CA ALA A 361 -13.56 23.88 -19.98
C ALA A 361 -13.13 24.98 -18.98
N ILE A 362 -13.93 26.02 -18.84
CA ILE A 362 -13.79 27.02 -17.77
C ILE A 362 -14.78 26.65 -16.65
N ARG A 363 -14.32 26.62 -15.40
CA ARG A 363 -15.20 26.52 -14.22
C ARG A 363 -14.89 27.55 -13.17
#